data_AF-A0A7K7XYT0-F1
#
_entry.id   AF-A0A7K7XYT0-F1
#
_cell.length_a   1.000
_cell.length_b   1.000
_cell.length_c   1.000
_cell.angle_alpha   90.00
_cell.angle_beta   90.00
_cell.angle_gamma   90.00
#
_symmetry.space_group_name_H-M   'P 1'
#
loop_
_entity.id
_entity.type
_entity.pdbx_description
1 polymer ?
#
loop_
_entity_poly.entity_id
_entity_poly.type
_entity_poly.pdbx_seq_one_letter_code
_entity_poly.pdbx_strand_id
1 'polypeptide(L)' 'ADLFERTAAELAPHGLSCECLGGGRVSHRPQERKIHVYGYSVGFGRADHAVTTEKLKAEYPDYEITWADEGY' A
#
# COMPACT_ATOMS: atom_id res chain seq x y z
N ALA A 1 1.48 -3.20 -12.77
CA ALA A 1 1.99 -1.80 -12.77
C ALA A 1 0.85 -0.79 -12.82
N ASP A 2 -0.34 -1.27 -13.14
CA ASP A 2 -1.54 -0.54 -13.54
C ASP A 2 -1.99 0.52 -12.52
N LEU A 3 -1.89 0.22 -11.23
CA LEU A 3 -2.23 1.19 -10.17
C LEU A 3 -1.30 2.41 -10.19
N PHE A 4 0.02 2.18 -10.29
CA PHE A 4 0.99 3.26 -10.32
C PHE A 4 0.83 4.12 -11.58
N GLU A 5 0.69 3.49 -12.76
CA GLU A 5 0.52 4.20 -14.02
C GLU A 5 -0.74 5.06 -14.02
N ARG A 6 -1.87 4.52 -13.54
CA ARG A 6 -3.10 5.27 -13.40
C ARG A 6 -2.94 6.47 -12.46
N THR A 7 -2.41 6.25 -11.26
CA THR A 7 -2.25 7.33 -10.27
C THR A 7 -1.25 8.39 -10.72
N ALA A 8 -0.15 8.00 -11.37
CA ALA A 8 0.80 8.95 -11.95
C ALA A 8 0.16 9.79 -13.06
N ALA A 9 -0.66 9.17 -13.92
CA ALA A 9 -1.40 9.88 -14.97
C ALA A 9 -2.46 10.85 -14.39
N GLU A 10 -3.11 10.48 -13.28
CA GLU A 10 -4.07 11.36 -12.57
C GLU A 10 -3.37 12.56 -11.92
N LEU A 11 -2.12 12.40 -11.45
CA LEU A 11 -1.38 13.46 -10.77
C LEU A 11 -0.58 14.37 -11.71
N ALA A 12 -0.22 13.89 -12.91
CA ALA A 12 0.57 14.67 -13.88
C ALA A 12 -0.06 16.02 -14.28
N PRO A 13 -1.39 16.15 -14.50
CA PRO A 13 -2.02 17.45 -14.78
C PRO A 13 -1.88 18.48 -13.65
N HIS A 14 -1.61 18.03 -12.42
CA HIS A 14 -1.34 18.89 -11.28
C HIS A 14 0.15 19.31 -11.17
N GLY A 15 0.98 18.97 -12.16
CA GLY A 15 2.41 19.28 -12.17
C GLY A 15 3.25 18.40 -11.25
N LEU A 16 2.70 17.27 -10.80
CA LEU A 16 3.37 16.33 -9.90
C LEU A 16 3.99 15.18 -10.68
N SER A 17 5.23 14.82 -10.35
CA SER A 17 5.88 13.58 -10.77
C SER A 17 5.84 12.55 -9.66
N CYS A 18 5.69 11.28 -10.02
CA CYS A 18 5.56 10.17 -9.08
C CYS A 18 6.63 9.10 -9.35
N GLU A 19 7.08 8.45 -8.29
CA GLU A 19 7.96 7.29 -8.33
C GLU A 19 7.34 6.16 -7.49
N CYS A 20 7.38 4.93 -8.01
CA CYS A 20 6.94 3.75 -7.27
C CYS A 20 8.10 3.20 -6.44
N LEU A 21 8.04 3.40 -5.12
CA LEU A 21 9.08 2.95 -4.18
C LEU A 21 9.03 1.44 -3.87
N GLY A 22 8.07 0.72 -4.46
CA GLY A 22 7.81 -0.69 -4.20
C GLY A 22 6.33 -1.00 -4.15
N GLY A 23 5.98 -2.26 -3.91
CA GLY A 23 4.60 -2.65 -3.67
C GLY A 23 4.47 -3.90 -2.81
N GLY A 24 3.25 -4.39 -2.71
CA GLY A 24 2.85 -5.53 -1.91
C GLY A 24 1.36 -5.80 -2.07
N ARG A 25 0.75 -6.41 -1.06
CA ARG A 25 -0.65 -6.80 -0.99
C ARG A 25 -1.26 -6.31 0.29
N VAL A 26 -2.57 -6.13 0.26
CA VAL A 26 -3.38 -5.77 1.42
C VAL A 26 -4.50 -6.79 1.54
N SER A 27 -4.54 -7.51 2.66
CA SER A 27 -5.67 -8.35 3.04
C SER A 27 -6.57 -7.54 3.99
N HIS A 28 -7.82 -7.33 3.59
CA HIS A 28 -8.79 -6.58 4.38
C HIS A 28 -9.93 -7.51 4.82
N ARG A 29 -10.11 -7.63 6.13
CA ARG A 29 -11.21 -8.37 6.77
C ARG A 29 -12.08 -7.39 7.55
N PRO A 30 -13.09 -6.78 6.91
CA PRO A 30 -13.89 -5.71 7.54
C PRO A 30 -14.72 -6.22 8.72
N GLN A 31 -15.18 -7.47 8.70
CA GLN A 31 -15.97 -8.07 9.79
C GLN A 31 -15.14 -8.20 11.08
N GLU A 32 -13.82 -8.39 10.95
CA GLU A 32 -12.89 -8.49 12.06
C GLU A 32 -12.21 -7.15 12.38
N ARG A 33 -12.48 -6.09 11.58
CA ARG A 33 -11.75 -4.82 11.59
C ARG A 33 -10.24 -5.00 11.50
N LYS A 34 -9.78 -5.85 10.58
CA LYS A 34 -8.36 -6.14 10.38
C LYS A 34 -7.89 -5.80 8.98
N ILE A 35 -6.73 -5.15 8.91
CA ILE A 35 -5.98 -4.96 7.65
C ILE A 35 -4.56 -5.48 7.85
N HIS A 36 -4.10 -6.32 6.93
CA HIS A 36 -2.75 -6.86 6.94
C HIS A 36 -2.02 -6.51 5.63
N VAL A 37 -0.85 -5.89 5.73
CA VAL A 37 -0.01 -5.46 4.59
C VAL A 37 1.19 -6.40 4.47
N TYR A 38 1.42 -7.00 3.30
CA TYR A 38 2.44 -8.04 3.14
C TYR A 38 2.90 -8.25 1.70
N GLY A 39 3.91 -9.10 1.54
CA GLY A 39 4.42 -9.55 0.23
C GLY A 39 5.20 -8.50 -0.54
N TYR A 40 5.20 -8.57 -1.88
CA TYR A 40 5.98 -7.66 -2.71
C TYR A 40 5.37 -7.49 -4.11
N SER A 41 5.78 -6.44 -4.82
CA SER A 41 5.50 -6.28 -6.24
C SER A 41 6.57 -6.97 -7.08
N VAL A 42 6.17 -7.83 -8.02
CA VAL A 42 7.11 -8.45 -8.96
C VAL A 42 7.85 -7.42 -9.81
N GLY A 43 7.17 -6.32 -10.19
CA GLY A 43 7.76 -5.28 -11.05
C GLY A 43 8.51 -4.18 -10.31
N PHE A 44 8.19 -3.93 -9.04
CA PHE A 44 8.72 -2.79 -8.28
C PHE A 44 9.46 -3.21 -7.00
N GLY A 45 9.52 -4.50 -6.70
CA GLY A 45 10.07 -5.00 -5.44
C GLY A 45 9.14 -4.75 -4.25
N ARG A 46 9.67 -4.95 -3.06
CA ARG A 46 8.95 -4.82 -1.79
C ARG A 46 8.95 -3.37 -1.32
N ALA A 47 7.78 -2.85 -0.95
CA ALA A 47 7.67 -1.54 -0.31
C ALA A 47 8.08 -1.57 1.17
N ASP A 48 8.31 -0.40 1.76
CA ASP A 48 8.28 -0.27 3.21
C ASP A 48 6.82 -0.34 3.70
N HIS A 49 6.42 -1.51 4.19
CA HIS A 49 5.06 -1.72 4.68
C HIS A 49 4.76 -0.96 5.97
N ALA A 50 5.77 -0.56 6.74
CA ALA A 50 5.56 0.23 7.95
C ALA A 50 4.93 1.58 7.59
N VAL A 51 5.44 2.25 6.54
CA VAL A 51 4.89 3.52 6.01
C VAL A 51 3.43 3.35 5.59
N THR A 52 3.10 2.22 4.95
CA THR A 52 1.71 1.93 4.54
C THR A 52 0.81 1.76 5.77
N THR A 53 1.26 0.99 6.77
CA THR A 53 0.48 0.78 7.99
C THR A 53 0.30 2.04 8.84
N GLU A 54 1.26 2.96 8.85
CA GLU A 54 1.12 4.25 9.53
C GLU A 54 -0.02 5.07 8.93
N LYS A 55 -0.05 5.18 7.59
CA LYS A 55 -1.14 5.88 6.87
C LYS A 55 -2.50 5.22 7.12
N LEU A 56 -2.55 3.89 7.08
CA LEU A 56 -3.78 3.14 7.36
C LEU A 56 -4.25 3.32 8.81
N LYS A 57 -3.33 3.38 9.78
CA LYS A 57 -3.67 3.59 11.20
C LYS A 57 -4.25 4.98 11.46
N ALA A 58 -3.80 5.98 10.71
CA ALA A 58 -4.36 7.32 10.79
C ALA A 58 -5.79 7.38 10.22
N GLU A 59 -6.06 6.66 9.12
CA GLU A 59 -7.38 6.64 8.46
C GLU A 59 -8.40 5.72 9.15
N TYR A 60 -7.94 4.56 9.64
CA TYR A 60 -8.76 3.53 10.30
C TYR A 60 -8.24 3.28 11.72
N PRO A 61 -8.38 4.26 12.64
CA PRO A 61 -7.82 4.16 14.00
C PRO A 61 -8.45 3.05 14.83
N ASP A 62 -9.60 2.55 14.41
CA ASP A 62 -10.39 1.49 15.04
C ASP A 62 -10.10 0.09 14.49
N TYR A 63 -9.19 -0.02 13.50
CA TYR A 63 -8.77 -1.29 12.92
C TYR A 63 -7.48 -1.81 13.56
N GLU A 64 -7.37 -3.14 13.68
CA GLU A 64 -6.11 -3.80 13.90
C GLU A 64 -5.33 -3.83 12.58
N ILE A 65 -4.22 -3.09 12.52
CA ILE A 65 -3.41 -2.93 11.32
C ILE A 65 -2.01 -3.46 11.57
N THR A 66 -1.63 -4.46 10.79
CA THR A 66 -0.35 -5.17 10.91
C THR A 66 0.36 -5.26 9.56
N TRP A 67 1.67 -5.52 9.59
CA TRP A 67 2.43 -5.85 8.39
C TRP A 67 3.40 -6.99 8.61
N ALA A 68 3.78 -7.67 7.53
CA ALA A 68 4.84 -8.66 7.49
C ALA A 68 5.64 -8.53 6.19
N ASP A 69 6.93 -8.82 6.27
CA ASP A 69 7.86 -8.77 5.13
C ASP A 69 7.85 -10.03 4.27
N GLU A 70 7.11 -11.05 4.72
CA GLU A 70 7.02 -12.38 4.14
C GLU A 70 5.66 -12.60 3.43
N GLY A 71 5.60 -13.67 2.63
CA GLY A 71 4.40 -14.10 1.91
C GLY A 71 4.30 -13.58 0.47
N TYR A 72 3.49 -14.27 -0.33
CA TYR A 72 2.99 -13.78 -1.62
C TYR A 72 1.48 -13.95 -1.65
#